data_AF-A0A2D4G703-F1
#
_entry.id   AF-A0A2D4G703-F1
#
_cell.length_a   1.000
_cell.length_b   1.000
_cell.length_c   1.000
_cell.angle_alpha   90.00
_cell.angle_beta   90.00
_cell.angle_gamma   90.00
#
_symmetry.space_group_name_H-M   'P 1'
#
loop_
_entity.id
_entity.type
_entity.pdbx_description
1 polymer ?
#
loop_
_entity_poly.entity_id
_entity_poly.type
_entity_poly.pdbx_seq_one_letter_code
_entity_poly.pdbx_strand_id
1 'polypeptide(L)'
;MAKTVADVISKWDKQTVLEGQEPAEFWFALGGKAPYASGKRFQERVPHYQARLFECSNQTGRFIMTEIVDFGQDDLDEEDVMLLDTWEEIFLWIGKTANSYEKTESVSAAKEYLKNHPAGRDVATPIIIIKQGHEPL
;
A
#
# COMPACT_ATOMS: atom_id res chain seq x y z
N MET A 1 14.16 16.38 -3.82
CA MET A 1 13.25 16.78 -2.72
C MET A 1 13.97 16.87 -1.38
N ALA A 2 14.56 15.79 -0.83
CA ALA A 2 15.15 15.82 0.53
C ALA A 2 16.20 16.93 0.76
N LYS A 3 17.15 17.13 -0.18
CA LYS A 3 18.15 18.21 -0.07
C LYS A 3 17.51 19.60 0.01
N THR A 4 16.48 19.85 -0.81
CA THR A 4 15.76 21.12 -0.86
C THR A 4 15.01 21.38 0.44
N VAL A 5 14.31 20.37 0.96
CA VAL A 5 13.60 20.48 2.24
C VAL A 5 14.59 20.75 3.38
N ALA A 6 15.71 20.05 3.41
CA ALA A 6 16.77 20.28 4.40
C ALA A 6 17.32 21.71 4.33
N ASP A 7 17.55 22.27 3.14
CA ASP A 7 18.05 23.65 3.00
C ASP A 7 17.03 24.70 3.47
N VAL A 8 15.73 24.40 3.36
CA VAL A 8 14.65 25.30 3.81
C VAL A 8 14.45 25.22 5.32
N ILE A 9 14.46 24.01 5.90
CA ILE A 9 14.13 23.77 7.30
C ILE A 9 15.36 23.88 8.21
N SER A 10 16.51 23.41 7.74
CA SER A 10 17.76 23.30 8.48
C SER A 10 18.80 24.28 7.91
N LYS A 11 19.24 25.23 8.73
CA LYS A 11 20.43 26.07 8.44
C LYS A 11 21.76 25.36 8.77
N TRP A 12 21.73 24.07 9.05
CA TRP A 12 22.88 23.28 9.50
C TRP A 12 23.44 22.41 8.38
N ASP A 13 24.68 21.95 8.55
CA ASP A 13 25.29 20.97 7.66
C ASP A 13 24.50 19.66 7.65
N LYS A 14 24.26 19.14 6.44
CA LYS A 14 23.50 17.92 6.20
C LYS A 14 24.42 16.74 5.93
N GLN A 15 24.22 15.65 6.67
CA GLN A 15 24.90 14.38 6.43
C GLN A 15 24.02 13.48 5.57
N THR A 16 24.58 12.91 4.50
CA THR A 16 23.92 11.85 3.73
C THR A 16 24.29 10.51 4.35
N VAL A 17 23.29 9.70 4.67
CA VAL A 17 23.45 8.38 5.29
C VAL A 17 22.70 7.37 4.42
N LEU A 18 23.33 6.23 4.15
CA LEU A 18 22.71 5.14 3.40
C LEU A 18 21.95 4.23 4.37
N GLU A 19 20.88 3.60 3.87
CA GLU A 19 20.15 2.60 4.64
C GLU A 19 21.09 1.47 5.10
N GLY A 20 20.98 1.09 6.37
CA GLY A 20 21.83 0.11 7.03
C GLY A 20 23.17 0.65 7.54
N GLN A 21 23.50 1.92 7.28
CA GLN A 21 24.70 2.61 7.79
C GLN A 21 24.35 3.76 8.75
N GLU A 22 23.18 3.70 9.39
CA GLU A 22 22.73 4.77 10.25
C GLU A 22 23.51 4.82 11.57
N PRO A 23 23.99 6.01 11.98
CA PRO A 23 24.68 6.16 13.26
C PRO A 23 23.72 5.97 14.44
N ALA A 24 24.24 5.70 15.63
CA ALA A 24 23.42 5.42 16.81
C ALA A 24 22.51 6.62 17.18
N GLU A 25 23.01 7.83 16.96
CA GLU A 25 22.32 9.09 17.23
C GLU A 25 21.06 9.25 16.37
N PHE A 26 21.07 8.72 15.13
CA PHE A 26 19.90 8.72 14.25
C PHE A 26 18.74 7.93 14.87
N TRP A 27 19.03 6.70 15.32
CA TRP A 27 18.03 5.86 15.97
C TRP A 27 17.60 6.43 17.31
N PHE A 28 18.53 6.97 18.10
CA PHE A 28 18.21 7.61 19.37
C PHE A 28 17.22 8.78 19.18
N ALA A 29 17.42 9.62 18.16
CA ALA A 29 16.51 10.73 17.85
C ALA A 29 15.10 10.27 17.45
N LEU A 30 14.94 9.06 16.91
CA LEU A 30 13.65 8.46 16.56
C LEU A 30 13.00 7.68 17.72
N GLY A 31 13.61 7.67 18.91
CA GLY A 31 13.12 6.90 20.06
C GLY A 31 13.61 5.45 20.10
N GLY A 32 14.64 5.12 19.33
CA GLY A 32 15.25 3.79 19.22
C GLY A 32 15.05 3.15 17.84
N LYS A 33 15.82 2.09 17.57
CA LYS A 33 15.65 1.30 16.34
C LYS A 33 14.47 0.35 16.50
N ALA A 34 13.50 0.45 15.58
CA ALA A 34 12.33 -0.42 15.51
C ALA A 34 12.23 -1.05 14.12
N PRO A 35 11.45 -2.14 13.95
CA PRO A 35 11.08 -2.64 12.62
C PRO A 35 10.41 -1.54 11.79
N TYR A 36 10.71 -1.52 10.49
CA TYR A 36 10.17 -0.54 9.54
C TYR A 36 9.98 -1.18 8.17
N ALA A 37 9.20 -0.53 7.31
CA ALA A 37 8.92 -0.96 5.94
C ALA A 37 10.21 -1.13 5.14
N SER A 38 10.65 -2.36 4.96
CA SER A 38 11.96 -2.72 4.37
C SER A 38 11.89 -3.97 3.48
N GLY A 39 10.69 -4.39 3.09
CA GLY A 39 10.45 -5.49 2.17
C GLY A 39 11.23 -5.35 0.85
N LYS A 40 11.57 -6.48 0.23
CA LYS A 40 12.46 -6.56 -0.95
C LYS A 40 12.04 -5.60 -2.07
N ARG A 41 10.74 -5.52 -2.34
CA ARG A 41 10.15 -4.63 -3.33
C ARG A 41 10.51 -3.15 -3.10
N PHE A 42 10.59 -2.70 -1.85
CA PHE A 42 10.93 -1.31 -1.53
C PHE A 42 12.42 -1.00 -1.73
N GLN A 43 13.27 -2.01 -1.87
CA GLN A 43 14.70 -1.85 -2.12
C GLN A 43 14.99 -1.69 -3.63
N GLU A 44 14.02 -1.99 -4.50
CA GLU A 44 14.17 -1.84 -5.95
C GLU A 44 14.13 -0.37 -6.35
N ARG A 45 15.18 0.10 -7.02
CA ARG A 45 15.29 1.51 -7.44
C ARG A 45 14.27 1.90 -8.52
N VAL A 46 13.81 0.94 -9.30
CA VAL A 46 12.85 1.14 -10.39
C VAL A 46 11.80 0.05 -10.27
N PRO A 47 10.58 0.37 -9.81
CA PRO A 47 9.51 -0.61 -9.79
C PRO A 47 9.16 -0.99 -11.24
N HIS A 48 9.13 -2.29 -11.52
CA HIS A 48 8.74 -2.81 -12.83
C HIS A 48 7.24 -2.61 -13.11
N TYR A 49 6.43 -2.54 -12.05
CA TYR A 49 4.98 -2.36 -12.12
C TYR A 49 4.52 -1.32 -11.10
N GLN A 50 3.66 -0.42 -11.55
CA GLN A 50 3.00 0.54 -10.67
C GLN A 50 1.88 -0.15 -9.91
N ALA A 51 1.75 0.17 -8.62
CA ALA A 51 0.63 -0.31 -7.82
C ALA A 51 -0.67 0.37 -8.27
N ARG A 52 -1.78 -0.36 -8.18
CA ARG A 52 -3.10 0.12 -8.58
C ARG A 52 -4.07 -0.08 -7.43
N LEU A 53 -4.84 0.96 -7.11
CA LEU A 53 -5.84 0.94 -6.06
C LEU A 53 -7.23 0.93 -6.68
N PHE A 54 -8.12 0.10 -6.14
CA PHE A 54 -9.51 0.08 -6.52
C PHE A 54 -10.40 0.12 -5.28
N GLU A 55 -11.47 0.87 -5.36
CA GLU A 55 -12.59 0.83 -4.42
C GLU A 55 -13.57 -0.26 -4.86
N CYS A 56 -13.97 -1.12 -3.92
CA CYS A 56 -14.96 -2.18 -4.11
C CYS A 56 -16.20 -1.87 -3.26
N SER A 57 -17.21 -1.26 -3.88
CA SER A 57 -18.41 -0.76 -3.19
C SER A 57 -19.69 -1.31 -3.80
N ASN A 58 -20.73 -1.50 -2.98
CA ASN A 58 -22.09 -1.78 -3.46
C ASN A 58 -23.07 -0.62 -3.24
N GLN A 59 -22.61 0.57 -2.85
CA GLN A 59 -23.47 1.70 -2.46
C GLN A 59 -24.47 2.12 -3.54
N THR A 60 -24.15 1.90 -4.83
CA THR A 60 -25.03 2.16 -5.97
C THR A 60 -26.15 1.11 -6.17
N GLY A 61 -26.23 0.12 -5.29
CA GLY A 61 -27.12 -1.05 -5.37
C GLY A 61 -26.55 -2.23 -6.16
N ARG A 62 -25.35 -2.08 -6.73
CA ARG A 62 -24.59 -3.15 -7.40
C ARG A 62 -23.14 -3.07 -6.97
N PHE A 63 -22.48 -4.22 -6.87
CA PHE A 63 -21.04 -4.28 -6.63
C PHE A 63 -20.28 -3.73 -7.84
N ILE A 64 -19.45 -2.71 -7.62
CA ILE A 64 -18.63 -2.07 -8.63
C ILE A 64 -17.20 -1.95 -8.10
N MET A 65 -16.23 -2.19 -8.98
CA MET A 65 -14.81 -1.96 -8.70
C MET A 65 -14.32 -0.75 -9.50
N THR A 66 -13.95 0.33 -8.82
CA THR A 66 -13.56 1.62 -9.43
C THR A 66 -12.08 1.89 -9.17
N GLU A 67 -11.29 2.17 -10.21
CA GLU A 67 -9.87 2.48 -10.05
C GLU A 67 -9.66 3.90 -9.53
N ILE A 68 -8.78 4.03 -8.54
CA ILE A 68 -8.32 5.32 -7.98
C ILE A 68 -6.87 5.53 -8.43
N VAL A 69 -6.63 6.67 -9.07
CA VAL A 69 -5.32 7.09 -9.59
C VAL A 69 -4.66 8.10 -8.64
N ASP A 70 -3.33 8.16 -8.64
CA ASP A 70 -2.54 9.07 -7.78
C ASP A 70 -2.94 9.01 -6.30
N PHE A 71 -3.24 7.81 -5.81
CA PHE A 71 -3.83 7.56 -4.50
C PHE A 71 -2.87 7.85 -3.34
N GLY A 72 -3.46 8.25 -2.21
CA GLY A 72 -2.85 8.37 -0.89
C GLY A 72 -3.63 7.61 0.17
N GLN A 73 -3.28 7.81 1.44
CA GLN A 73 -3.95 7.14 2.55
C GLN A 73 -5.41 7.59 2.72
N ASP A 74 -5.71 8.86 2.40
CA ASP A 74 -7.05 9.44 2.54
C ASP A 74 -8.07 8.86 1.54
N ASP A 75 -7.60 8.14 0.51
CA ASP A 75 -8.46 7.43 -0.45
C ASP A 75 -8.90 6.05 0.03
N LEU A 76 -8.44 5.60 1.20
CA LEU A 76 -8.92 4.36 1.83
C LEU A 76 -10.25 4.62 2.53
N ASP A 77 -11.36 4.38 1.82
CA ASP A 77 -12.70 4.59 2.38
C ASP A 77 -13.02 3.56 3.48
N GLU A 78 -13.18 4.04 4.71
CA GLU A 78 -13.50 3.22 5.88
C GLU A 78 -14.84 2.48 5.77
N GLU A 79 -15.75 2.94 4.91
CA GLU A 79 -17.05 2.35 4.63
C GLU A 79 -17.02 1.25 3.55
N ASP A 80 -15.88 1.05 2.86
CA ASP A 80 -15.78 0.12 1.73
C ASP A 80 -14.57 -0.84 1.83
N VAL A 81 -14.41 -1.69 0.83
CA VAL A 81 -13.23 -2.56 0.69
C VAL A 81 -12.33 -2.01 -0.41
N MET A 82 -11.03 -1.89 -0.12
CA MET A 82 -10.04 -1.43 -1.08
C MET A 82 -9.18 -2.59 -1.59
N LEU A 83 -9.03 -2.71 -2.90
CA LEU A 83 -8.12 -3.66 -3.54
C LEU A 83 -6.86 -2.92 -3.99
N LEU A 84 -5.73 -3.24 -3.38
CA LEU A 84 -4.41 -2.76 -3.80
C LEU A 84 -3.66 -3.87 -4.52
N ASP A 85 -3.54 -3.74 -5.84
CA ASP A 85 -2.72 -4.62 -6.66
C ASP A 85 -1.30 -4.09 -6.72
N THR A 86 -0.38 -4.84 -6.14
CA THR A 86 1.04 -4.49 -6.13
C THR A 86 1.83 -5.32 -7.14
N TRP A 87 1.21 -6.12 -8.00
CA TRP A 87 1.88 -7.11 -8.85
C TRP A 87 2.50 -8.30 -8.09
N GLU A 88 3.18 -8.17 -6.96
CA GLU A 88 3.65 -9.39 -6.27
C GLU A 88 2.50 -10.03 -5.49
N GLU A 89 1.65 -9.18 -4.93
CA GLU A 89 0.56 -9.53 -4.03
C GLU A 89 -0.62 -8.58 -4.28
N ILE A 90 -1.82 -9.07 -4.01
CA ILE A 90 -3.03 -8.25 -3.95
C ILE A 90 -3.46 -8.15 -2.50
N PHE A 91 -3.70 -6.91 -2.03
CA PHE A 91 -4.25 -6.66 -0.71
C PHE A 91 -5.72 -6.28 -0.81
N LEU A 92 -6.55 -6.91 0.01
CA LEU A 92 -7.92 -6.49 0.27
C LEU A 92 -7.96 -5.82 1.63
N TRP A 93 -7.89 -4.50 1.64
CA TRP A 93 -8.02 -3.70 2.84
C TRP A 93 -9.50 -3.51 3.17
N ILE A 94 -9.88 -3.93 4.38
CA ILE A 94 -11.26 -3.94 4.83
C ILE A 94 -11.50 -2.74 5.72
N GLY A 95 -12.29 -1.79 5.22
CA GLY A 95 -12.79 -0.66 6.00
C GLY A 95 -13.57 -1.11 7.23
N LYS A 96 -13.48 -0.32 8.30
CA LYS A 96 -14.10 -0.60 9.59
C LYS A 96 -15.62 -0.77 9.49
N THR A 97 -16.26 -0.02 8.61
CA THR A 97 -17.72 0.02 8.41
C THR A 97 -18.18 -0.69 7.13
N ALA A 98 -17.25 -1.24 6.34
CA ALA A 98 -17.56 -2.07 5.17
C ALA A 98 -18.60 -3.16 5.46
N ASN A 99 -19.52 -3.36 4.52
CA ASN A 99 -20.60 -4.32 4.73
C ASN A 99 -20.16 -5.76 4.42
N SER A 100 -20.92 -6.75 4.90
CA SER A 100 -20.57 -8.17 4.74
C SER A 100 -20.60 -8.65 3.28
N TYR A 101 -21.40 -7.99 2.45
CA TYR A 101 -21.52 -8.31 1.04
C TYR A 101 -20.26 -7.87 0.29
N GLU A 102 -19.81 -6.62 0.45
CA GLU A 102 -18.54 -6.13 -0.12
C GLU A 102 -17.35 -6.98 0.31
N LYS A 103 -17.26 -7.33 1.60
CA LYS A 103 -16.19 -8.20 2.13
C LYS A 103 -16.13 -9.57 1.44
N THR A 104 -17.27 -10.12 1.06
CA THR A 104 -17.35 -11.45 0.43
C THR A 104 -17.11 -11.33 -1.08
N GLU A 105 -17.78 -10.37 -1.74
CA GLU A 105 -17.70 -10.17 -3.18
C GLU A 105 -16.31 -9.68 -3.60
N SER A 106 -15.65 -8.83 -2.83
CA SER A 106 -14.27 -8.36 -3.11
C SER A 106 -13.27 -9.51 -3.22
N VAL A 107 -13.43 -10.59 -2.43
CA VAL A 107 -12.57 -11.79 -2.54
C VAL A 107 -12.78 -12.52 -3.86
N SER A 108 -14.04 -12.63 -4.30
CA SER A 108 -14.38 -13.23 -5.60
C SER A 108 -13.89 -12.35 -6.75
N ALA A 109 -14.10 -11.04 -6.64
CA ALA A 109 -13.67 -10.04 -7.62
C ALA A 109 -12.15 -10.01 -7.77
N ALA A 110 -11.38 -10.09 -6.67
CA ALA A 110 -9.92 -10.16 -6.72
C ALA A 110 -9.41 -11.40 -7.47
N LYS A 111 -10.05 -12.56 -7.26
CA LYS A 111 -9.71 -13.80 -7.99
C LYS A 111 -10.05 -13.68 -9.48
N GLU A 112 -11.19 -13.09 -9.80
CA GLU A 112 -11.60 -12.86 -11.18
C GLU A 112 -10.68 -11.85 -11.88
N TYR A 113 -10.30 -10.78 -11.18
CA TYR A 113 -9.33 -9.78 -11.63
C TYR A 113 -8.00 -10.45 -12.01
N LEU A 114 -7.44 -11.32 -11.16
CA LEU A 114 -6.22 -12.07 -11.48
C LEU A 114 -6.40 -12.97 -12.70
N LYS A 115 -7.49 -13.75 -12.73
CA LYS A 115 -7.78 -14.71 -13.80
C LYS A 115 -7.89 -14.03 -15.18
N ASN A 116 -8.48 -12.84 -15.23
CA ASN A 116 -8.72 -12.09 -16.46
C ASN A 116 -7.69 -10.99 -16.71
N HIS A 117 -6.62 -10.91 -15.90
CA HIS A 117 -5.66 -9.83 -16.02
C HIS A 117 -4.93 -9.90 -17.39
N PRO A 118 -4.86 -8.80 -18.15
CA PRO A 118 -4.37 -8.81 -19.54
C PRO A 118 -2.90 -9.25 -19.66
N ALA A 119 -2.10 -9.04 -18.62
CA ALA A 119 -0.71 -9.47 -18.57
C ALA A 119 -0.51 -10.97 -18.25
N GLY A 120 -1.59 -11.77 -18.12
CA GLY A 120 -1.48 -13.21 -17.86
C GLY A 120 -0.88 -13.52 -16.50
N ARG A 121 -1.43 -12.91 -15.45
CA ARG A 121 -0.98 -13.06 -14.05
C ARG A 121 -1.07 -14.50 -13.58
N ASP A 122 -0.17 -14.90 -12.67
CA ASP A 122 -0.32 -16.17 -11.97
C ASP A 122 -1.56 -16.12 -11.07
N VAL A 123 -2.49 -17.05 -11.25
CA VAL A 123 -3.69 -17.19 -10.40
C VAL A 123 -3.35 -17.59 -8.97
N ALA A 124 -2.13 -18.08 -8.71
CA ALA A 124 -1.61 -18.35 -7.38
C ALA A 124 -1.01 -17.12 -6.68
N THR A 125 -1.07 -15.93 -7.31
CA THR A 125 -0.69 -14.67 -6.66
C THR A 125 -1.40 -14.55 -5.30
N PRO A 126 -0.67 -14.26 -4.21
CA PRO A 126 -1.28 -14.11 -2.90
C PRO A 126 -2.34 -13.00 -2.89
N ILE A 127 -3.52 -13.32 -2.36
CA ILE A 127 -4.54 -12.35 -1.98
C ILE A 127 -4.55 -12.28 -0.46
N ILE A 128 -4.18 -11.14 0.10
CA ILE A 128 -3.98 -10.93 1.53
C ILE A 128 -5.07 -9.99 2.03
N ILE A 129 -5.83 -10.43 3.04
CA ILE A 129 -6.89 -9.62 3.64
C ILE A 129 -6.31 -8.85 4.83
N ILE A 130 -6.45 -7.53 4.80
CA ILE A 130 -5.97 -6.60 5.83
C ILE A 130 -7.18 -5.91 6.46
N LYS A 131 -7.17 -5.70 7.77
CA LYS A 131 -8.18 -4.88 8.44
C LYS A 131 -7.63 -3.48 8.67
N GLN A 132 -8.48 -2.47 8.56
CA GLN A 132 -8.14 -1.10 8.95
C GLN A 132 -7.47 -1.03 10.34
N GLY A 133 -6.38 -0.27 10.42
CA GLY A 133 -5.56 -0.09 11.62
C GLY A 133 -4.68 -1.29 11.99
N HIS A 134 -4.64 -2.32 11.14
CA HIS A 134 -3.80 -3.51 11.27
C HIS A 134 -3.01 -3.77 10.00
N GLU A 135 -2.66 -2.71 9.28
CA GLU A 135 -1.83 -2.74 8.10
C GLU A 135 -0.42 -3.26 8.45
N PRO A 136 0.16 -4.17 7.65
CA PRO A 136 1.52 -4.62 7.86
C PRO A 136 2.54 -3.51 7.54
N LEU A 137 3.75 -3.68 8.06
CA LEU A 137 4.92 -2.86 7.71
C LEU A 137 5.43 -3.15 6.30
#